data_AF-A0A224ZA79-F1
#
_entry.id   AF-A0A224ZA79-F1
#
_cell.length_a   1.000
_cell.length_b   1.000
_cell.length_c   1.000
_cell.angle_alpha   90.00
_cell.angle_beta   90.00
_cell.angle_gamma   90.00
#
_symmetry.space_group_name_H-M   'P 1'
#
loop_
_entity.id
_entity.type
_entity.pdbx_description
1 polymer ?
#
loop_
_entity_poly.entity_id
_entity_poly.type
_entity_poly.pdbx_seq_one_letter_code
_entity_poly.pdbx_strand_id
1 'polypeptide(L)'
;MCGGKEEHFAFGPWKVTGRSSHILQSQCPTPSVCKSAPSDGTGENRQICLFCRFVDELKLPSHPDMTFANNILRLEHTDGFGIEFTCIDALRCLSSENYIPKVAAAQAWREARPLADYSKEDEDHFDWTFTTDYKGTLFGNDKTIVVKETEERIDLEKLKKREQILFLPGRLSIRR
;
A
#
# COMPACT_ATOMS: atom_id res chain seq x y z
N MET A 1 11.09 -19.64 11.27
CA MET A 1 11.65 -18.93 10.10
C MET A 1 10.50 -18.69 9.13
N CYS A 2 9.91 -17.50 9.10
CA CYS A 2 8.73 -17.23 8.27
C CYS A 2 9.16 -17.00 6.82
N GLY A 3 8.92 -17.98 5.96
CA GLY A 3 9.39 -18.03 4.57
C GLY A 3 8.66 -17.07 3.65
N GLY A 4 9.28 -15.94 3.36
CA GLY A 4 8.97 -15.14 2.17
C GLY A 4 9.75 -15.64 0.96
N LYS A 5 9.26 -15.37 -0.25
CA LYS A 5 10.01 -15.53 -1.49
C LYS A 5 10.37 -14.15 -2.04
N GLU A 6 11.61 -14.01 -2.47
CA GLU A 6 12.11 -12.81 -3.13
C GLU A 6 12.64 -13.20 -4.51
N GLU A 7 12.17 -12.49 -5.53
CA GLU A 7 12.50 -12.71 -6.93
C GLU A 7 13.10 -11.44 -7.50
N HIS A 8 14.19 -11.58 -8.25
CA HIS A 8 14.83 -10.47 -8.95
C HIS A 8 14.90 -10.76 -10.43
N PHE A 9 14.64 -9.74 -11.23
CA PHE A 9 14.79 -9.80 -12.68
C PHE A 9 15.44 -8.52 -13.17
N ALA A 10 16.50 -8.64 -13.96
CA ALA A 10 17.19 -7.50 -14.54
C ALA A 10 16.97 -7.46 -16.05
N PHE A 11 16.70 -6.28 -16.59
CA PHE A 11 16.60 -6.05 -18.03
C PHE A 11 17.20 -4.67 -18.35
N GLY A 12 18.29 -4.65 -19.12
CA GLY A 12 19.05 -3.42 -19.36
C GLY A 12 19.48 -2.77 -18.02
N PRO A 13 19.26 -1.45 -17.84
CA PRO A 13 19.62 -0.75 -16.61
C PRO A 13 18.56 -0.85 -15.50
N TRP A 14 17.53 -1.69 -15.68
CA TRP A 14 16.41 -1.82 -14.76
C TRP A 14 16.48 -3.15 -14.00
N LYS A 15 16.14 -3.10 -12.72
CA LYS A 15 15.95 -4.25 -11.84
C LYS A 15 14.53 -4.24 -11.29
N VAL A 16 13.82 -5.34 -11.47
CA VAL A 16 12.54 -5.64 -10.81
C VAL A 16 12.81 -6.52 -9.61
N THR A 17 12.26 -6.16 -8.46
CA THR A 17 12.28 -6.97 -7.24
C THR A 17 10.85 -7.21 -6.78
N GLY A 18 10.46 -8.48 -6.71
CA GLY A 18 9.18 -8.91 -6.16
C GLY A 18 9.42 -9.66 -4.86
N ARG A 19 8.85 -9.19 -3.75
CA ARG A 19 8.89 -9.86 -2.46
C ARG A 19 7.49 -10.25 -2.04
N SER A 20 7.33 -11.51 -1.71
CA SER A 20 6.09 -12.09 -1.17
C SER A 20 6.34 -12.65 0.22
N SER A 21 5.42 -12.39 1.14
CA SER A 21 5.49 -12.83 2.53
C SER A 21 4.17 -13.41 3.01
N HIS A 22 4.16 -13.87 4.26
CA HIS A 22 2.94 -14.24 4.97
C HIS A 22 2.10 -13.01 5.31
N ILE A 23 0.83 -13.26 5.64
CA ILE A 23 -0.12 -12.28 6.16
C ILE A 23 0.39 -11.76 7.52
N LEU A 24 0.19 -10.47 7.77
CA LEU A 24 0.49 -9.80 9.03
C LEU A 24 -0.19 -10.53 10.19
N GLN A 25 0.56 -10.74 11.28
CA GLN A 25 0.03 -11.34 12.49
C GLN A 25 -1.01 -10.40 13.12
N SER A 26 -2.10 -10.97 13.66
CA SER A 26 -3.16 -10.20 14.33
C SER A 26 -2.78 -9.68 15.73
N GLN A 27 -1.64 -10.11 16.26
CA GLN A 27 -1.16 -9.75 17.58
C GLN A 27 0.35 -9.56 17.58
N CYS A 28 0.84 -8.77 18.53
CA CYS A 28 2.27 -8.57 18.74
C CYS A 28 2.94 -9.87 19.24
N PRO A 29 3.94 -10.42 18.53
CA PRO A 29 4.64 -11.63 18.98
C PRO A 29 5.61 -11.37 20.14
N THR A 30 6.03 -10.11 20.34
CA THR A 30 6.99 -9.70 21.37
C THR A 30 6.50 -8.50 22.19
N PRO A 31 5.40 -8.62 22.96
CA PRO A 31 4.78 -7.49 23.64
C PRO A 31 5.70 -6.81 24.67
N SER A 32 6.54 -7.58 25.38
CA SER A 32 7.48 -7.05 26.38
C SER A 32 8.50 -6.10 25.74
N VAL A 33 9.10 -6.52 24.62
CA VAL A 33 10.06 -5.72 23.86
C VAL A 33 9.37 -4.49 23.26
N CYS A 34 8.25 -4.69 22.56
CA CYS A 34 7.60 -3.62 21.82
C CYS A 34 7.05 -2.51 22.74
N LYS A 35 6.57 -2.85 23.94
CA LYS A 35 6.10 -1.86 24.92
C LYS A 35 7.24 -1.09 25.59
N SER A 36 8.40 -1.73 25.76
CA SER A 36 9.58 -1.13 26.39
C SER A 36 10.42 -0.27 25.44
N ALA A 37 10.16 -0.32 24.13
CA ALA A 37 10.92 0.43 23.15
C ALA A 37 10.70 1.95 23.35
N PRO A 38 11.77 2.72 23.63
CA PRO A 38 11.67 4.14 23.92
C PRO A 38 11.06 4.89 22.74
N SER A 39 10.11 5.78 23.03
CA SER A 39 9.59 6.75 22.07
C SER A 39 10.50 7.97 22.07
N ASP A 40 11.75 7.79 21.65
CA ASP A 40 12.60 8.95 21.38
C ASP A 40 11.93 9.69 20.22
N GLY A 41 11.58 10.97 20.42
CA GLY A 41 10.71 11.78 19.55
C GLY A 41 11.16 11.98 18.10
N THR A 42 12.14 11.20 17.65
CA THR A 42 12.57 10.99 16.27
C THR A 42 12.32 9.52 15.92
N GLY A 43 11.12 9.21 15.41
CA GLY A 43 10.56 7.86 15.24
C GLY A 43 11.27 6.91 14.27
N GLU A 44 12.56 7.11 13.98
CA GLU A 44 13.28 6.38 12.93
C GLU A 44 13.97 5.10 13.41
N ASN A 45 14.04 4.81 14.72
CA ASN A 45 14.83 3.68 15.24
C ASN A 45 14.16 2.84 16.34
N ARG A 46 12.83 2.82 16.38
CA ARG A 46 12.08 2.02 17.37
C ARG A 46 12.12 0.53 16.98
N GLN A 47 12.80 -0.31 17.76
CA GLN A 47 12.88 -1.76 17.53
C GLN A 47 11.58 -2.48 17.94
N ILE A 48 10.47 -2.14 17.30
CA ILE A 48 9.15 -2.76 17.49
C ILE A 48 8.86 -3.78 16.37
N CYS A 49 7.95 -4.71 16.64
CA CYS A 49 7.53 -5.69 15.64
C CYS A 49 6.70 -5.04 14.52
N LEU A 50 6.55 -5.74 13.41
CA LEU A 50 5.81 -5.27 12.24
C LEU A 50 4.35 -4.92 12.53
N PHE A 51 3.67 -5.72 13.36
CA PHE A 51 2.28 -5.45 13.77
C PHE A 51 2.17 -4.13 14.53
N CYS A 52 2.99 -3.94 15.57
CA CYS A 52 3.01 -2.71 16.35
C CYS A 52 3.36 -1.49 15.48
N ARG A 53 4.29 -1.64 14.54
CA ARG A 53 4.63 -0.57 13.60
C ARG A 53 3.43 -0.17 12.73
N PHE A 54 2.71 -1.14 12.18
CA PHE A 54 1.51 -0.87 11.38
C PHE A 54 0.40 -0.19 12.20
N VAL A 55 0.17 -0.64 13.43
CA VAL A 55 -0.82 -0.03 14.34
C VAL A 55 -0.44 1.43 14.67
N ASP A 56 0.84 1.67 15.01
CA ASP A 56 1.34 2.98 15.42
C ASP A 56 1.39 3.99 14.27
N GLU A 57 1.86 3.56 13.09
CA GLU A 57 1.96 4.42 11.90
C GLU A 57 0.60 4.75 11.28
N LEU A 58 -0.29 3.78 11.14
CA LEU A 58 -1.51 3.97 10.36
C LEU A 58 -2.67 4.52 11.19
N LYS A 59 -2.69 4.24 12.50
CA LYS A 59 -3.76 4.65 13.45
C LYS A 59 -5.18 4.32 12.95
N LEU A 60 -5.31 3.27 12.14
CA LEU A 60 -6.60 2.81 11.61
C LEU A 60 -7.37 2.06 12.70
N PRO A 61 -8.72 2.12 12.70
CA PRO A 61 -9.54 1.39 13.66
C PRO A 61 -9.38 -0.12 13.54
N SER A 62 -9.14 -0.62 12.33
CA SER A 62 -8.70 -1.99 12.06
C SER A 62 -7.83 -2.04 10.82
N HIS A 63 -7.17 -3.17 10.60
CA HIS A 63 -6.43 -3.49 9.38
C HIS A 63 -7.20 -4.53 8.57
N PRO A 64 -7.00 -4.60 7.24
CA PRO A 64 -7.53 -5.71 6.45
C PRO A 64 -7.03 -7.06 6.99
N ASP A 65 -7.90 -8.06 7.05
CA ASP A 65 -7.56 -9.40 7.57
C ASP A 65 -6.38 -10.05 6.82
N MET A 66 -6.27 -9.81 5.51
CA MET A 66 -5.20 -10.34 4.65
C MET A 66 -4.14 -9.27 4.32
N THR A 67 -3.64 -8.57 5.34
CA THR A 67 -2.60 -7.54 5.16
C THR A 67 -1.24 -8.19 4.88
N PHE A 68 -0.72 -8.09 3.65
CA PHE A 68 0.63 -8.54 3.31
C PHE A 68 1.68 -7.45 3.54
N ALA A 69 1.90 -7.14 4.83
CA ALA A 69 2.68 -6.00 5.29
C ALA A 69 4.12 -5.92 4.74
N ASN A 70 4.74 -7.07 4.43
CA ASN A 70 6.11 -7.15 3.92
C ASN A 70 6.18 -7.37 2.40
N ASN A 71 5.06 -7.44 1.68
CA ASN A 71 5.10 -7.54 0.22
C ASN A 71 5.65 -6.25 -0.39
N ILE A 72 6.48 -6.40 -1.41
CA ILE A 72 7.03 -5.27 -2.17
C ILE A 72 7.07 -5.66 -3.65
N LEU A 73 6.66 -4.73 -4.52
CA LEU A 73 7.07 -4.72 -5.91
C LEU A 73 7.89 -3.46 -6.15
N ARG A 74 9.15 -3.60 -6.56
CA ARG A 74 10.07 -2.49 -6.77
C ARG A 74 10.67 -2.55 -8.16
N LEU A 75 10.66 -1.41 -8.84
CA LEU A 75 11.36 -1.19 -10.10
C LEU A 75 12.43 -0.12 -9.84
N GLU A 76 13.68 -0.48 -10.08
CA GLU A 76 14.83 0.35 -9.76
C GLU A 76 15.77 0.47 -10.96
N HIS A 77 16.17 1.69 -11.26
CA HIS A 77 17.22 1.97 -12.24
C HIS A 77 18.59 1.86 -11.56
N THR A 78 19.60 1.47 -12.33
CA THR A 78 21.01 1.43 -11.87
C THR A 78 21.54 2.76 -11.34
N ASP A 79 20.92 3.88 -11.71
CA ASP A 79 21.22 5.22 -11.17
C ASP A 79 20.60 5.48 -9.77
N GLY A 80 19.95 4.48 -9.17
CA GLY A 80 19.44 4.55 -7.79
C GLY A 80 18.07 5.23 -7.64
N PHE A 81 17.33 5.41 -8.73
CA PHE A 81 15.96 5.95 -8.71
C PHE A 81 14.95 4.91 -9.17
N GLY A 82 13.69 5.08 -8.78
CA GLY A 82 12.65 4.15 -9.17
C GLY A 82 11.31 4.39 -8.52
N ILE A 83 10.49 3.34 -8.56
CA ILE A 83 9.16 3.29 -7.96
C ILE A 83 8.99 1.97 -7.24
N GLU A 84 8.41 2.01 -6.05
CA GLU A 84 8.04 0.81 -5.29
C GLU A 84 6.61 0.87 -4.81
N PHE A 85 6.03 -0.31 -4.60
CA PHE A 85 4.67 -0.49 -4.14
C PHE A 85 4.73 -1.25 -2.83
N THR A 86 4.35 -0.59 -1.74
CA THR A 86 4.33 -1.16 -0.40
C THR A 86 2.93 -1.09 0.21
N CYS A 87 2.59 -2.06 1.06
CA CYS A 87 1.28 -2.09 1.72
C CYS A 87 1.11 -0.92 2.70
N ILE A 88 2.18 -0.52 3.39
CA ILE A 88 2.10 0.53 4.41
C ILE A 88 1.86 1.90 3.78
N ASP A 89 2.51 2.20 2.67
CA ASP A 89 2.31 3.47 1.96
C ASP A 89 0.90 3.55 1.38
N ALA A 90 0.39 2.43 0.84
CA ALA A 90 -0.97 2.35 0.33
C ALA A 90 -2.03 2.61 1.41
N LEU A 91 -1.84 2.07 2.62
CA LEU A 91 -2.75 2.28 3.75
C LEU A 91 -2.55 3.65 4.40
N ARG A 92 -1.38 4.28 4.28
CA ARG A 92 -1.12 5.62 4.82
C ARG A 92 -2.00 6.68 4.14
N CYS A 93 -2.31 6.51 2.85
CA CYS A 93 -3.28 7.33 2.12
C CYS A 93 -4.71 7.28 2.71
N LEU A 94 -5.04 6.29 3.54
CA LEU A 94 -6.34 6.14 4.19
C LEU A 94 -6.41 6.73 5.60
N SER A 95 -5.25 7.08 6.18
CA SER A 95 -5.20 7.54 7.56
C SER A 95 -6.06 8.80 7.75
N SER A 96 -6.68 8.88 8.93
CA SER A 96 -7.84 9.73 9.28
C SER A 96 -7.68 11.23 9.06
N GLU A 97 -6.48 11.73 8.77
CA GLU A 97 -6.26 13.14 8.39
C GLU A 97 -6.61 13.43 6.92
N ASN A 98 -6.74 12.40 6.07
CA ASN A 98 -6.93 12.54 4.61
C ASN A 98 -8.25 11.96 4.06
N TYR A 99 -9.15 11.44 4.90
CA TYR A 99 -10.35 10.76 4.43
C TYR A 99 -11.64 11.49 4.82
N ILE A 100 -12.38 11.98 3.82
CA ILE A 100 -13.77 12.47 3.94
C ILE A 100 -14.68 11.43 3.25
N PRO A 101 -15.46 10.63 4.00
CA PRO A 101 -16.38 9.67 3.41
C PRO A 101 -17.56 10.38 2.72
N LYS A 102 -17.85 10.01 1.47
CA LYS A 102 -19.17 10.27 0.85
C LYS A 102 -19.77 8.97 0.37
N VAL A 103 -20.75 8.46 1.12
CA VAL A 103 -21.52 7.28 0.72
C VAL A 103 -22.59 7.69 -0.29
N ALA A 104 -22.44 7.29 -1.56
CA ALA A 104 -23.41 7.54 -2.63
C ALA A 104 -24.81 6.96 -2.33
N ALA A 105 -24.90 5.91 -1.52
CA ALA A 105 -26.17 5.32 -1.10
C ALA A 105 -26.93 6.16 -0.06
N ALA A 106 -26.24 7.02 0.70
CA ALA A 106 -26.89 7.84 1.72
C ALA A 106 -27.74 8.95 1.10
N GLN A 107 -27.36 9.48 -0.07
CA GLN A 107 -28.09 10.61 -0.67
C GLN A 107 -29.48 10.22 -1.17
N ALA A 108 -29.64 9.08 -1.85
CA ALA A 108 -30.94 8.58 -2.28
C ALA A 108 -31.86 8.19 -1.10
N TRP A 109 -31.29 7.69 -0.01
CA TRP A 109 -32.03 7.38 1.22
C TRP A 109 -32.39 8.63 2.02
N ARG A 110 -31.53 9.66 2.02
CA ARG A 110 -31.77 10.99 2.62
C ARG A 110 -32.89 11.73 1.87
N GLU A 111 -32.88 11.71 0.54
CA GLU A 111 -33.90 12.36 -0.29
C GLU A 111 -35.29 11.69 -0.14
N ALA A 112 -35.34 10.40 0.21
CA ALA A 112 -36.58 9.66 0.41
C ALA A 112 -37.26 9.90 1.79
N ARG A 113 -36.60 10.55 2.77
CA ARG A 113 -37.17 10.81 4.11
C ARG A 113 -36.77 12.19 4.66
N PRO A 114 -37.55 13.25 4.41
CA PRO A 114 -37.20 14.62 4.84
C PRO A 114 -37.57 14.93 6.31
N LEU A 115 -37.66 13.95 7.21
CA LEU A 115 -38.09 14.17 8.60
C LEU A 115 -37.34 13.27 9.58
N ALA A 116 -36.33 13.83 10.24
CA ALA A 116 -36.01 13.69 11.66
C ALA A 116 -34.67 14.39 11.93
N ASP A 117 -34.54 15.04 13.08
CA ASP A 117 -33.28 15.55 13.63
C ASP A 117 -32.14 14.54 13.46
N TYR A 118 -31.26 14.77 12.49
CA TYR A 118 -29.95 14.14 12.46
C TYR A 118 -28.94 15.23 12.79
N SER A 119 -28.38 15.14 14.00
CA SER A 119 -27.21 15.90 14.42
C SER A 119 -26.08 15.67 13.41
N LYS A 120 -25.49 16.76 12.91
CA LYS A 120 -24.38 16.77 11.93
C LYS A 120 -23.10 16.04 12.38
N GLU A 121 -23.10 15.41 13.56
CA GLU A 121 -21.92 14.81 14.19
C GLU A 121 -21.67 13.36 13.77
N ASP A 122 -22.56 12.73 12.97
CA ASP A 122 -22.41 11.35 12.51
C ASP A 122 -21.59 11.19 11.20
N GLU A 123 -20.85 12.21 10.74
CA GLU A 123 -20.26 12.23 9.39
C GLU A 123 -18.87 11.59 9.21
N ASP A 124 -18.22 11.10 10.26
CA ASP A 124 -16.89 10.46 10.16
C ASP A 124 -16.97 8.92 10.29
N HIS A 125 -17.80 8.26 9.46
CA HIS A 125 -17.79 6.80 9.42
C HIS A 125 -16.63 6.29 8.55
N PHE A 126 -15.65 5.62 9.17
CA PHE A 126 -14.55 4.97 8.47
C PHE A 126 -15.08 3.99 7.41
N ASP A 127 -14.57 4.13 6.18
CA ASP A 127 -14.92 3.25 5.08
C ASP A 127 -14.07 1.97 5.14
N TRP A 128 -14.71 0.88 5.55
CA TRP A 128 -14.13 -0.45 5.67
C TRP A 128 -13.73 -1.09 4.33
N THR A 129 -13.88 -0.38 3.21
CA THR A 129 -13.44 -0.85 1.89
C THR A 129 -11.94 -0.69 1.66
N PHE A 130 -11.24 0.08 2.52
CA PHE A 130 -9.80 0.37 2.38
C PHE A 130 -9.41 0.91 0.99
N THR A 131 -10.32 1.67 0.35
CA THR A 131 -10.13 2.23 -0.99
C THR A 131 -9.07 3.32 -0.99
N THR A 132 -7.93 3.05 -1.63
CA THR A 132 -6.77 3.97 -1.69
C THR A 132 -6.52 4.46 -3.11
N ASP A 133 -6.11 5.71 -3.26
CA ASP A 133 -5.68 6.31 -4.53
C ASP A 133 -4.16 6.18 -4.75
N TYR A 134 -3.48 5.38 -3.92
CA TYR A 134 -2.04 5.13 -3.98
C TYR A 134 -1.57 4.67 -5.37
N LYS A 135 -0.59 5.40 -5.93
CA LYS A 135 -0.04 5.18 -7.28
C LYS A 135 1.40 4.65 -7.27
N GLY A 136 1.90 4.27 -6.10
CA GLY A 136 3.31 3.90 -5.87
C GLY A 136 4.11 4.99 -5.17
N THR A 137 5.21 4.59 -4.55
CA THR A 137 6.16 5.46 -3.85
C THR A 137 7.38 5.65 -4.74
N LEU A 138 7.64 6.89 -5.14
CA LEU A 138 8.84 7.25 -5.90
C LEU A 138 10.02 7.38 -4.95
N PHE A 139 11.19 6.88 -5.35
CA PHE A 139 12.42 7.03 -4.60
C PHE A 139 13.58 7.41 -5.53
N GLY A 140 14.62 7.98 -4.94
CA GLY A 140 15.82 8.38 -5.64
C GLY A 140 16.73 9.23 -4.76
N ASN A 141 18.04 9.05 -4.91
CA ASN A 141 19.03 9.87 -4.19
C ASN A 141 19.24 11.20 -4.92
N ASP A 142 20.00 11.16 -6.03
CA ASP A 142 20.34 12.36 -6.81
C ASP A 142 19.40 12.60 -8.00
N LYS A 143 18.81 11.52 -8.52
CA LYS A 143 17.83 11.54 -9.62
C LYS A 143 16.52 11.00 -9.09
N THR A 144 15.40 11.54 -9.55
CA THR A 144 14.06 11.04 -9.21
C THR A 144 13.15 11.07 -10.45
N ILE A 145 12.11 10.24 -10.45
CA ILE A 145 11.09 10.25 -11.49
C ILE A 145 10.23 11.52 -11.30
N VAL A 146 10.10 12.33 -12.36
CA VAL A 146 9.28 13.54 -12.31
C VAL A 146 7.91 13.24 -12.89
N VAL A 147 6.88 13.37 -12.05
CA VAL A 147 5.48 13.23 -12.48
C VAL A 147 5.05 14.53 -13.16
N LYS A 148 4.51 14.42 -14.38
CA LYS A 148 3.94 15.54 -15.14
C LYS A 148 2.60 15.12 -15.73
N GLU A 149 1.69 16.08 -15.81
CA GLU A 149 0.45 15.88 -16.54
C GLU A 149 0.74 15.67 -18.03
N THR A 150 0.01 14.75 -18.64
CA THR A 150 0.13 14.43 -20.06
C THR A 150 -1.22 13.96 -20.60
N GLU A 151 -1.48 14.30 -21.85
CA GLU A 151 -2.62 13.77 -22.61
C GLU A 151 -2.31 12.40 -23.23
N GLU A 152 -1.04 11.99 -23.21
CA GLU A 152 -0.62 10.66 -23.67
C GLU A 152 -1.36 9.58 -22.88
N ARG A 153 -1.90 8.61 -23.62
CA ARG A 153 -2.59 7.44 -23.06
C ARG A 153 -1.74 6.20 -23.26
N ILE A 154 -1.94 5.23 -22.38
CA ILE A 154 -1.36 3.90 -22.54
C ILE A 154 -1.92 3.31 -23.85
N ASP A 155 -1.01 3.00 -24.77
CA ASP A 155 -1.35 2.42 -26.07
C ASP A 155 -1.84 0.99 -25.89
N LEU A 156 -3.16 0.82 -25.94
CA LEU A 156 -3.83 -0.47 -25.76
C LEU A 156 -3.49 -1.47 -26.88
N GLU A 157 -3.14 -1.00 -28.07
CA GLU A 157 -2.76 -1.90 -29.17
C GLU A 157 -1.40 -2.52 -28.92
N LYS A 158 -0.47 -1.81 -28.27
CA LYS A 158 0.79 -2.41 -27.80
C LYS A 158 0.56 -3.48 -26.74
N LEU A 159 -0.38 -3.27 -25.82
CA LEU A 159 -0.70 -4.26 -24.77
C LEU A 159 -1.36 -5.55 -25.31
N LYS A 160 -2.06 -5.48 -26.45
CA LYS A 160 -2.69 -6.64 -27.10
C LYS A 160 -1.69 -7.56 -27.81
N LYS A 161 -0.48 -7.09 -28.09
CA LYS A 161 0.54 -7.89 -28.78
C LYS A 161 0.96 -9.06 -27.91
N ARG A 162 0.92 -10.27 -28.50
CA ARG A 162 1.39 -11.50 -27.85
C ARG A 162 2.90 -11.62 -27.99
N GLU A 163 3.62 -10.86 -27.18
CA GLU A 163 5.07 -10.96 -27.05
C GLU A 163 5.42 -11.93 -25.90
N GLN A 164 6.64 -12.47 -25.91
CA GLN A 164 7.08 -13.36 -24.84
C GLN A 164 7.19 -12.57 -23.52
N ILE A 165 6.41 -12.97 -22.53
CA ILE A 165 6.54 -12.44 -21.16
C ILE A 165 7.85 -12.97 -20.58
N LEU A 166 8.86 -12.11 -20.48
CA LEU A 166 10.18 -12.47 -19.95
C LEU A 166 10.14 -12.68 -18.44
N PHE A 167 9.28 -11.94 -17.74
CA PHE A 167 9.17 -12.00 -16.29
C PHE A 167 7.74 -11.69 -15.85
N LEU A 168 7.24 -12.48 -14.90
CA LEU A 168 5.96 -12.27 -14.23
C LEU A 168 6.09 -12.71 -12.76
N PRO A 169 6.15 -11.77 -11.80
CA PRO A 169 6.28 -12.08 -10.39
C PRO A 169 5.18 -13.02 -9.91
N GLY A 170 5.53 -14.03 -9.10
CA GLY A 170 4.55 -14.89 -8.43
C GLY A 170 3.83 -15.94 -9.30
N ARG A 171 4.14 -16.06 -10.60
CA ARG A 171 3.62 -17.17 -11.42
C ARG A 171 4.53 -18.39 -11.31
N LEU A 172 4.00 -19.47 -10.70
CA LEU A 172 4.46 -20.84 -10.96
C LEU A 172 4.46 -21.03 -12.48
N SER A 173 5.64 -21.29 -13.05
CA SER A 173 5.87 -21.56 -14.47
C SER A 173 4.78 -22.48 -15.07
N ILE A 174 3.74 -21.91 -15.67
CA ILE A 174 2.86 -22.66 -16.57
C ILE A 174 3.63 -22.72 -17.88
N ARG A 175 4.45 -23.78 -18.00
CA ARG A 175 5.03 -24.16 -19.28
C ARG A 175 3.92 -24.76 -20.14
N ARG A 176 3.69 -24.06 -21.25
CA ARG A 176 2.88 -24.37 -22.45
C ARG A 176 1.42 -23.99 -22.36
#